data_AF-A0A7W1LCL4-F1
#
_entry.id   AF-A0A7W1LCL4-F1
#
_cell.length_a   1.000
_cell.length_b   1.000
_cell.length_c   1.000
_cell.angle_alpha   90.00
_cell.angle_beta   90.00
_cell.angle_gamma   90.00
#
_symmetry.space_group_name_H-M   'P 1'
#
loop_
_entity.id
_entity.type
_entity.pdbx_description
1 polymer ?
#
loop_
_entity_poly.entity_id
_entity_poly.type
_entity_poly.pdbx_seq_one_letter_code
_entity_poly.pdbx_strand_id
1 'polypeptide(L)'
;MRKYDNEFRENVVKKILDGQSVALVSGELGVAESLLHKWKKAKLETSLDLEKENLELKKKLREVEMERDILKKAALIFGRGS
;
A
#
# COMPACT_ATOMS: atom_id res chain seq x y z
N MET A 1 -12.63 -27.19 -1.73
CA MET A 1 -11.73 -26.07 -2.04
C MET A 1 -10.96 -25.73 -0.78
N ARG A 2 -9.63 -25.95 -0.74
CA ARG A 2 -8.80 -25.55 0.42
C ARG A 2 -8.85 -24.03 0.54
N LYS A 3 -9.43 -23.51 1.62
CA LYS A 3 -9.33 -22.09 1.96
C LYS A 3 -8.05 -21.92 2.75
N TYR A 4 -7.10 -21.18 2.19
CA TYR A 4 -5.94 -20.72 2.94
C TYR A 4 -6.37 -19.48 3.70
N ASP A 5 -5.98 -19.39 4.96
CA ASP A 5 -6.19 -18.18 5.74
C ASP A 5 -5.35 -17.01 5.16
N ASN A 6 -5.81 -15.78 5.38
CA ASN A 6 -5.13 -14.60 4.87
C ASN A 6 -3.72 -14.49 5.44
N GLU A 7 -3.52 -14.76 6.73
CA GLU A 7 -2.21 -14.69 7.38
C GLU A 7 -1.22 -15.68 6.75
N PHE A 8 -1.69 -16.90 6.46
CA PHE A 8 -0.90 -17.90 5.75
C PHE A 8 -0.46 -17.39 4.37
N ARG A 9 -1.41 -16.89 3.58
CA ARG A 9 -1.13 -16.36 2.24
C ARG A 9 -0.11 -15.23 2.29
N GLU A 10 -0.22 -14.32 3.26
CA GLU A 10 0.72 -13.22 3.41
C GLU A 10 2.13 -13.69 3.75
N ASN A 11 2.26 -14.61 4.72
CA ASN A 11 3.54 -15.17 5.11
C ASN A 11 4.23 -15.91 3.95
N VAL A 12 3.46 -16.63 3.14
CA VAL A 12 3.95 -17.33 1.94
C VAL A 12 4.42 -16.35 0.87
N VAL A 13 3.63 -15.33 0.57
CA VAL A 13 4.02 -14.30 -0.41
C VAL A 13 5.25 -13.53 0.07
N LYS A 14 5.33 -13.22 1.36
CA LYS A 14 6.50 -12.55 1.97
C LYS A 14 7.77 -13.37 1.76
N LYS A 15 7.75 -14.66 2.09
CA LYS A 15 8.86 -15.60 1.84
C LYS A 15 9.35 -15.58 0.38
N ILE A 16 8.42 -15.58 -0.57
CA ILE A 16 8.74 -15.53 -2.01
C ILE A 16 9.32 -14.16 -2.41
N LEU A 17 8.83 -13.06 -1.83
CA LEU A 17 9.36 -11.72 -2.07
C LEU A 17 10.74 -11.52 -1.44
N ASP A 18 11.01 -12.16 -0.31
CA ASP A 18 12.30 -12.17 0.39
C ASP A 18 13.36 -13.04 -0.33
N GLY A 19 13.00 -13.67 -1.45
CA GLY A 19 13.94 -14.36 -2.35
C GLY A 19 13.84 -15.89 -2.35
N GLN A 20 12.92 -16.50 -1.58
CA GLN A 20 12.72 -17.95 -1.66
C GLN A 20 12.12 -18.37 -3.02
N SER A 21 12.59 -19.49 -3.56
CA SER A 21 12.09 -20.05 -4.81
C SER A 21 10.64 -20.49 -4.68
N VAL A 22 9.80 -20.15 -5.67
CA VAL A 22 8.40 -20.57 -5.74
C VAL A 22 8.27 -22.09 -5.76
N ALA A 23 9.19 -22.79 -6.45
CA ALA A 23 9.20 -24.25 -6.52
C ALA A 23 9.50 -24.91 -5.16
N LEU A 24 10.43 -24.33 -4.38
CA LEU A 24 10.72 -24.80 -3.02
C LEU A 24 9.52 -24.60 -2.10
N VAL A 25 8.93 -23.40 -2.11
CA VAL A 25 7.77 -23.05 -1.29
C VAL A 25 6.55 -23.92 -1.67
N SER A 26 6.38 -24.22 -2.96
CA SER A 26 5.35 -25.14 -3.45
C SER A 26 5.52 -26.56 -2.90
N GLY A 27 6.74 -27.09 -2.95
CA GLY A 27 7.07 -28.42 -2.44
C GLY A 27 6.92 -28.54 -0.92
N GLU A 28 7.37 -27.53 -0.16
CA GLU A 28 7.28 -27.50 1.30
C GLU A 28 5.84 -27.41 1.81
N LEU A 29 5.01 -26.59 1.15
CA LEU A 29 3.67 -26.26 1.64
C LEU A 29 2.56 -27.04 0.93
N GLY A 30 2.88 -27.79 -0.12
CA GLY A 30 1.91 -28.49 -0.96
C GLY A 30 0.95 -27.56 -1.69
N VAL A 31 1.41 -26.34 -2.02
CA VAL A 31 0.61 -25.31 -2.70
C VAL A 31 1.07 -25.20 -4.15
N ALA A 32 0.15 -25.30 -5.09
CA ALA A 32 0.47 -25.18 -6.52
C ALA A 32 1.20 -23.85 -6.85
N GLU A 33 2.29 -23.93 -7.61
CA GLU A 33 3.09 -22.77 -8.02
C GLU A 33 2.26 -21.69 -8.73
N SER A 34 1.30 -22.09 -9.55
CA SER A 34 0.39 -21.16 -10.24
C SER A 34 -0.41 -20.28 -9.28
N LEU A 35 -0.80 -20.84 -8.13
CA LEU A 35 -1.50 -20.11 -7.08
C LEU A 35 -0.55 -19.16 -6.33
N LEU A 36 0.68 -19.60 -6.07
CA LEU A 36 1.74 -18.78 -5.47
C LEU A 36 2.09 -17.56 -6.34
N HIS A 37 2.24 -17.76 -7.65
CA HIS A 37 2.46 -16.68 -8.62
C HIS A 37 1.28 -15.70 -8.65
N LYS A 38 0.04 -16.20 -8.62
CA LYS A 38 -1.16 -15.37 -8.56
C LYS A 38 -1.19 -14.51 -7.29
N TRP A 39 -0.82 -15.07 -6.15
CA TRP A 39 -0.78 -14.35 -4.89
C TRP A 39 0.32 -13.29 -4.85
N LYS A 40 1.51 -13.62 -5.35
CA LYS A 40 2.61 -12.68 -5.51
C LYS A 40 2.21 -11.50 -6.39
N LYS A 41 1.63 -11.77 -7.56
CA LYS A 41 1.17 -10.74 -8.50
C LYS A 41 0.14 -9.81 -7.85
N ALA A 42 -0.88 -10.38 -7.20
CA ALA A 42 -1.90 -9.59 -6.52
C ALA A 42 -1.30 -8.68 -5.43
N LYS A 43 -0.32 -9.15 -4.64
CA LYS A 43 0.33 -8.32 -3.61
C LYS A 43 1.11 -7.15 -4.22
N LEU A 44 1.81 -7.39 -5.33
CA LEU A 44 2.55 -6.34 -6.04
C LEU A 44 1.61 -5.29 -6.65
N GLU A 45 0.52 -5.73 -7.28
CA GLU A 45 -0.50 -4.81 -7.82
C GLU A 45 -1.12 -3.96 -6.70
N THR A 46 -1.52 -4.56 -5.58
CA THR A 46 -2.02 -3.80 -4.42
C THR A 46 -0.98 -2.82 -3.87
N SER A 47 0.30 -3.20 -3.80
CA SER A 47 1.37 -2.30 -3.34
C SER A 47 1.51 -1.07 -4.24
N LEU A 48 1.50 -1.28 -5.55
CA LEU A 48 1.60 -0.20 -6.54
C LEU A 48 0.41 0.75 -6.48
N ASP A 49 -0.80 0.22 -6.30
CA ASP A 49 -2.01 1.05 -6.19
C ASP A 49 -2.01 1.88 -4.90
N LEU A 50 -1.60 1.28 -3.77
CA LEU A 50 -1.44 1.99 -2.49
C LEU A 50 -0.37 3.08 -2.57
N GLU A 51 0.74 2.86 -3.26
CA GLU A 51 1.78 3.87 -3.46
C GLU A 51 1.27 5.09 -4.24
N LYS A 52 0.51 4.85 -5.32
CA LYS A 52 -0.13 5.93 -6.11
C LYS A 52 -1.12 6.71 -5.26
N GLU A 53 -1.98 6.03 -4.52
CA GLU A 53 -2.95 6.68 -3.63
C GLU A 53 -2.25 7.50 -2.55
N ASN A 54 -1.17 6.97 -1.95
CA ASN A 54 -0.40 7.69 -0.95
C ASN A 54 0.23 8.98 -1.51
N LEU A 55 0.71 8.93 -2.75
CA LEU A 55 1.26 10.10 -3.44
C LEU A 55 0.19 11.17 -3.67
N GLU A 56 -0.98 10.79 -4.15
CA GLU A 56 -2.12 11.69 -4.37
C GLU A 56 -2.62 12.30 -3.07
N LEU A 57 -2.74 11.51 -2.00
CA LEU A 57 -3.13 11.99 -0.68
C LEU A 57 -2.12 12.99 -0.12
N LYS A 58 -0.82 12.73 -0.25
CA LYS A 58 0.24 13.68 0.15
C LYS A 58 0.17 14.98 -0.64
N LYS A 59 -0.17 14.93 -1.93
CA LYS A 59 -0.34 16.13 -2.75
C LYS A 59 -1.52 16.97 -2.25
N LYS A 60 -2.69 16.35 -2.07
CA LYS A 60 -3.89 17.01 -1.53
C LYS A 60 -3.66 17.59 -0.14
N LEU A 61 -2.94 16.87 0.72
CA LEU A 61 -2.61 17.35 2.06
C LEU A 61 -1.81 18.66 1.99
N ARG A 62 -0.77 18.72 1.15
CA ARG A 62 0.02 19.95 0.96
C ARG A 62 -0.81 21.12 0.42
N GLU A 63 -1.71 20.86 -0.52
CA GLU A 63 -2.60 21.88 -1.09
C GLU A 63 -3.51 22.47 0.00
N VAL A 64 -4.18 21.62 0.78
CA VAL A 64 -5.07 22.04 1.86
C VAL A 64 -4.30 22.77 2.98
N GLU A 65 -3.11 22.30 3.33
CA GLU A 65 -2.26 22.98 4.32
C GLU A 65 -1.85 24.39 3.86
N MET A 66 -1.52 24.54 2.57
CA MET A 66 -1.18 25.84 1.99
C MET A 66 -2.38 26.79 1.98
N GLU A 67 -3.55 26.32 1.55
CA GLU A 67 -4.79 27.10 1.58
C GLU A 67 -5.13 27.57 3.00
N ARG A 68 -5.06 26.65 3.98
CA ARG A 68 -5.25 26.98 5.39
C ARG A 68 -4.29 28.07 5.85
N ASP A 69 -3.01 27.98 5.48
CA ASP A 69 -2.00 28.94 5.91
C ASP A 69 -2.17 30.31 5.26
N ILE A 70 -2.62 30.35 4.00
CA ILE A 70 -3.03 31.60 3.33
C ILE A 70 -4.21 32.22 4.06
N LEU A 71 -5.25 31.44 4.38
CA LEU A 71 -6.43 31.94 5.08
C LEU A 71 -6.10 32.44 6.49
N LYS A 72 -5.22 31.74 7.22
CA LYS A 72 -4.73 32.21 8.53
C LYS A 72 -4.00 33.55 8.41
N LYS A 73 -3.13 33.70 7.41
CA LYS A 73 -2.43 34.97 7.16
C LYS A 73 -3.42 36.08 6.83
N ALA A 74 -4.42 35.81 5.98
CA ALA A 74 -5.46 36.77 5.65
C ALA A 74 -6.26 37.19 6.90
N ALA A 75 -6.72 36.23 7.70
CA ALA A 75 -7.45 36.51 8.94
C ALA A 75 -6.65 37.37 9.92
N LEU A 76 -5.33 37.14 10.05
CA LEU A 76 -4.46 37.97 10.89
C LEU A 76 -4.33 39.42 10.39
N ILE A 77 -4.32 39.61 9.06
CA ILE A 77 -4.27 40.96 8.46
C ILE A 77 -5.60 41.67 8.69
N PHE A 78 -6.73 41.02 8.40
CA PHE A 78 -8.05 41.62 8.55
C PHE A 78 -8.45 41.86 10.01
N GLY A 79 -8.06 40.97 10.93
CA GLY A 79 -8.34 41.12 12.37
C GLY A 79 -7.49 42.17 13.09
N ARG A 80 -6.39 42.65 12.48
CA ARG A 80 -5.57 43.76 13.00
C ARG A 80 -6.06 45.14 12.56
N GLY A 81 -7.02 45.21 11.62
CA GLY A 81 -7.63 46.43 11.13
C GLY A 81 -8.97 46.77 11.78
N SER A 82 -9.36 46.06 12.85
CA SER A 82 -10.54 46.33 13.69
C SER A 82 -10.10 46.70 15.11
#